data_AF-H3C0L8-F1
#
_entry.id   AF-H3C0L8-F1
#
_cell.length_a   1.000
_cell.length_b   1.000
_cell.length_c   1.000
_cell.angle_alpha   90.00
_cell.angle_beta   90.00
_cell.angle_gamma   90.00
#
_symmetry.space_group_name_H-M   'P 1'
#
loop_
_entity.id
_entity.type
_entity.pdbx_description
1 polymer ?
#
loop_
_entity_poly.entity_id
_entity_poly.type
_entity_poly.pdbx_seq_one_letter_code
_entity_poly.pdbx_strand_id
1 'polypeptide(L)'
;PRLPGTRRRRVPAVSEDQAREALLRYVESKWRYSSKPARNLTFRQLQPIIVYRYRLETFTETRTSSWNFEVYNGQPVDGAQFGDCPPPWEVSLPTPQMFTDKVETRRVPHSSIVK
;
A
#
# COMPACT_ATOMS: atom_id res chain seq x y z
N PRO A 1 2.15 15.20 27.26
CA PRO A 1 0.84 14.73 26.74
C PRO A 1 0.48 13.36 27.33
N ARG A 2 -0.56 13.30 28.19
CA ARG A 2 -1.03 12.03 28.77
C ARG A 2 -1.86 11.30 27.72
N LEU A 3 -1.54 10.04 27.45
CA LEU A 3 -2.32 9.22 26.53
C LEU A 3 -3.76 9.08 27.06
N PRO A 4 -4.80 9.32 26.24
CA PRO A 4 -6.19 9.17 26.68
C PRO A 4 -6.42 7.74 27.15
N GLY A 5 -7.15 7.60 28.27
CA GLY A 5 -7.36 6.36 29.01
C GLY A 5 -7.58 5.17 28.09
N THR A 6 -6.62 4.25 28.07
CA THR A 6 -6.68 3.03 27.29
C THR A 6 -7.91 2.26 27.71
N ARG A 7 -8.96 2.25 26.88
CA ARG A 7 -10.05 1.28 27.02
C ARG A 7 -9.40 -0.09 27.11
N ARG A 8 -9.56 -0.75 28.25
CA ARG A 8 -9.04 -2.11 28.49
C ARG A 8 -9.76 -3.05 27.52
N ARG A 9 -9.22 -3.23 26.31
CA ARG A 9 -9.74 -4.20 25.36
C ARG A 9 -9.53 -5.59 25.96
N ARG A 10 -10.62 -6.35 26.12
CA ARG A 10 -10.51 -7.76 26.52
C ARG A 10 -9.82 -8.50 25.39
N VAL A 11 -8.71 -9.14 25.67
CA VAL A 11 -8.05 -10.04 24.71
C VAL A 11 -8.95 -11.26 24.57
N PRO A 12 -9.30 -11.68 23.34
CA PRO A 12 -10.05 -12.91 23.14
C PRO A 12 -9.29 -14.08 23.78
N ALA A 13 -9.99 -14.86 24.59
CA ALA A 13 -9.46 -16.13 25.05
C ALA A 13 -9.54 -17.13 23.88
N VAL A 14 -8.43 -17.82 23.61
CA VAL A 14 -8.38 -18.91 22.63
C VAL A 14 -8.47 -20.21 23.40
N SER A 15 -9.42 -21.08 23.03
CA SER A 15 -9.53 -22.40 23.64
C SER A 15 -8.38 -23.31 23.19
N GLU A 16 -8.12 -24.37 23.95
CA GLU A 16 -7.08 -25.34 23.59
C GLU A 16 -7.35 -26.00 22.22
N ASP A 17 -8.61 -26.32 21.93
CA ASP A 17 -9.01 -26.91 20.65
C ASP A 17 -8.78 -25.95 19.49
N GLN A 18 -9.09 -24.66 19.65
CA GLN A 18 -8.82 -23.64 18.65
C GLN A 18 -7.31 -23.46 18.43
N ALA A 19 -6.51 -23.44 19.50
CA ALA A 19 -5.06 -23.35 19.41
C ALA A 19 -4.46 -24.58 18.70
N ARG A 20 -4.96 -25.77 19.02
CA ARG A 20 -4.54 -27.03 18.40
C ARG A 20 -4.89 -27.07 16.92
N GLU A 21 -6.12 -26.73 16.57
CA GLU A 21 -6.56 -26.72 15.18
C GLU A 21 -5.73 -25.73 14.34
N ALA A 22 -5.50 -24.52 14.86
CA ALA A 22 -4.66 -23.53 14.19
C ALA A 22 -3.22 -24.01 14.00
N LEU A 23 -2.64 -24.66 15.02
CA LEU A 23 -1.30 -25.23 14.94
C LEU A 23 -1.22 -26.38 13.93
N LEU A 24 -2.22 -27.25 13.87
CA LEU A 24 -2.30 -28.33 12.90
C LEU A 24 -2.37 -27.80 11.47
N ARG A 25 -3.24 -26.83 11.20
CA ARG A 25 -3.32 -26.17 9.89
C ARG A 25 -1.98 -25.53 9.49
N TYR A 26 -1.29 -24.88 10.44
CA TYR A 26 0.02 -24.30 10.18
C TYR A 26 1.05 -25.38 9.80
N VAL A 27 1.12 -26.48 10.56
CA VAL A 27 2.05 -27.58 10.32
C VAL A 27 1.77 -28.27 8.98
N GLU A 28 0.50 -28.51 8.64
CA GLU A 28 0.08 -29.10 7.37
C GLU A 28 0.45 -28.22 6.16
N SER A 29 0.52 -26.89 6.34
CA SER A 29 1.01 -25.98 5.29
C SER A 29 2.51 -26.10 4.99
N LYS A 30 3.27 -26.85 5.79
CA LYS A 30 4.73 -27.00 5.68
C LYS A 30 5.09 -28.45 5.31
N TRP A 31 5.49 -28.66 4.06
CA TRP A 31 5.78 -30.01 3.50
C TRP A 31 6.82 -30.84 4.28
N ARG A 32 7.70 -30.19 5.06
CA ARG A 32 8.76 -30.87 5.84
C ARG A 32 8.35 -31.18 7.28
N TYR A 33 7.20 -30.70 7.75
CA TYR A 33 6.84 -30.82 9.15
C TYR A 33 5.97 -32.06 9.36
N SER A 34 6.28 -32.84 10.39
CA SER A 34 5.38 -33.89 10.85
C SER A 34 4.24 -33.27 11.64
N SER A 35 3.02 -33.74 11.43
CA SER A 35 1.86 -33.37 12.25
C SER A 35 1.81 -34.08 13.61
N LYS A 36 2.61 -35.15 13.81
CA LYS A 36 2.62 -35.94 15.05
C LYS A 36 2.87 -35.10 16.31
N PRO A 37 3.87 -34.20 16.37
CA PRO A 37 4.08 -33.36 17.55
C PRO A 37 2.90 -32.42 17.82
N ALA A 38 2.35 -31.80 16.76
CA ALA A 38 1.21 -30.88 16.88
C ALA A 38 -0.08 -31.56 17.36
N ARG A 39 -0.29 -32.83 17.00
CA ARG A 39 -1.43 -33.63 17.50
C ARG A 39 -1.27 -34.04 18.95
N ASN A 40 -0.06 -34.43 19.35
CA ASN A 40 0.17 -35.11 20.62
C ASN A 40 0.68 -34.20 21.74
N LEU A 41 1.00 -32.94 21.46
CA LEU A 41 1.44 -32.02 22.50
C LEU A 41 0.32 -31.66 23.46
N THR A 42 0.70 -31.44 24.71
CA THR A 42 -0.17 -30.95 25.78
C THR A 42 0.10 -29.46 25.98
N PHE A 43 -0.95 -28.64 25.90
CA PHE A 43 -0.83 -27.23 26.24
C PHE A 43 -0.72 -27.08 27.76
N ARG A 44 0.47 -26.77 28.25
CA ARG A 44 0.69 -26.53 29.69
C ARG A 44 0.11 -25.20 30.15
N GLN A 45 0.14 -24.21 29.27
CA GLN A 45 -0.31 -22.85 29.56
C GLN A 45 -0.72 -22.14 28.26
N LEU A 46 -1.86 -21.48 28.29
CA LEU A 46 -2.37 -20.63 27.21
C LEU A 46 -2.57 -19.22 27.76
N GLN A 47 -1.61 -18.33 27.49
CA GLN A 47 -1.66 -16.94 27.93
C GLN A 47 -1.95 -16.00 26.75
N PRO A 48 -3.07 -15.25 26.78
CA PRO A 48 -3.30 -14.19 25.81
C PRO A 48 -2.34 -13.03 26.04
N ILE A 49 -1.57 -12.66 25.01
CA ILE A 49 -0.65 -11.52 25.03
C ILE A 49 -1.08 -10.49 23.99
N ILE A 50 -1.02 -9.21 24.36
CA ILE A 50 -1.29 -8.09 23.45
C ILE A 50 0.02 -7.73 22.76
N VAL A 51 0.04 -7.81 21.43
CA VAL A 51 1.17 -7.37 20.62
C VAL A 51 0.74 -6.18 19.76
N TYR A 52 1.55 -5.13 19.75
CA TYR A 52 1.37 -3.99 18.85
C TYR A 52 2.24 -4.22 17.61
N ARG A 53 1.61 -4.37 16.44
CA ARG A 53 2.31 -4.44 15.16
C ARG A 53 2.23 -3.09 14.46
N TYR A 54 3.33 -2.36 14.43
CA TYR A 54 3.45 -1.13 13.66
C TYR A 54 3.87 -1.46 12.23
N ARG A 55 3.24 -0.82 11.25
CA ARG A 55 3.68 -0.83 9.86
C ARG A 55 3.98 0.61 9.48
N LEU A 56 5.24 0.89 9.14
CA LEU A 56 5.64 2.15 8.55
C LEU A 56 5.67 1.95 7.03
N GLU A 57 4.89 2.75 6.32
CA GLU A 57 4.91 2.79 4.86
C GLU A 57 5.37 4.18 4.44
N THR A 58 6.38 4.22 3.57
CA THR A 58 6.88 5.45 2.97
C THR A 58 6.47 5.45 1.51
N PHE A 59 5.85 6.53 1.07
CA PHE A 59 5.44 6.72 -0.32
C PHE A 59 6.38 7.73 -0.96
N THR A 60 6.83 7.44 -2.17
CA THR A 60 7.67 8.32 -2.98
C THR A 60 6.94 8.66 -4.26
N GLU A 61 7.17 9.87 -4.77
CA GLU A 61 6.62 10.33 -6.04
C GLU A 61 7.78 10.59 -7.01
N THR A 62 7.62 10.13 -8.24
CA THR A 62 8.52 10.46 -9.35
C THR A 62 7.70 11.06 -10.48
N ARG A 63 8.16 12.18 -11.04
CA ARG A 63 7.56 12.81 -12.21
C ARG A 63 8.57 12.89 -13.34
N THR A 64 8.16 12.43 -14.52
CA THR A 64 8.97 12.49 -15.74
C THR A 64 8.15 13.05 -16.89
N SER A 65 8.83 13.63 -17.87
CA SER A 65 8.22 14.17 -19.08
C SER A 65 8.84 13.49 -20.30
N SER A 66 7.99 13.15 -21.27
CA SER A 66 8.39 12.57 -22.55
C SER A 66 7.57 13.17 -23.69
N TRP A 67 8.14 13.16 -24.90
CA TRP A 67 7.44 13.58 -26.10
C TRP A 67 6.44 12.50 -26.55
N ASN A 68 5.25 12.95 -26.94
CA ASN A 68 4.25 12.12 -27.59
C ASN A 68 3.83 12.76 -28.92
N PHE A 69 3.57 11.94 -29.94
CA PHE A 69 3.31 12.40 -31.30
C PHE A 69 1.94 11.91 -31.77
N GLU A 70 1.17 12.81 -32.39
CA GLU A 70 -0.16 12.54 -32.94
C GLU A 70 -0.35 13.32 -34.25
N VAL A 71 -1.25 12.86 -35.12
CA VAL A 71 -1.51 13.52 -36.41
C VAL A 71 -2.25 14.84 -36.18
N TYR A 72 -1.75 15.91 -36.78
CA TYR A 72 -2.38 17.21 -36.74
C TYR A 72 -3.51 17.32 -37.78
N ASN A 73 -4.75 17.37 -37.32
CA ASN A 73 -5.94 17.54 -38.18
C ASN A 73 -6.58 18.93 -38.04
N GLY A 74 -5.79 19.96 -37.71
CA GLY A 74 -6.30 21.33 -37.49
C GLY A 74 -6.83 21.60 -36.08
N GLN A 75 -6.48 20.75 -35.10
CA GLN A 75 -6.89 20.90 -33.70
C GLN A 75 -6.16 22.10 -33.05
N PRO A 76 -6.71 22.70 -31.98
CA PRO A 76 -5.96 23.72 -31.22
C PRO A 76 -4.63 23.18 -30.67
N VAL A 77 -3.57 23.99 -30.75
CA VAL A 77 -2.22 23.63 -30.28
C VAL A 77 -1.88 24.48 -29.07
N ASP A 78 -1.82 23.84 -27.89
CA ASP A 78 -1.39 24.49 -26.66
C ASP A 78 0.15 24.56 -26.60
N GLY A 79 0.71 25.55 -27.29
CA GLY A 79 2.15 25.79 -27.37
C GLY A 79 2.61 27.03 -26.59
N ALA A 80 3.87 27.42 -26.79
CA ALA A 80 4.53 28.50 -26.05
C ALA A 80 3.85 29.87 -26.16
N GLN A 81 2.97 30.07 -27.15
CA GLN A 81 2.18 31.30 -27.27
C GLN A 81 1.16 31.49 -26.14
N PHE A 82 0.84 30.44 -25.37
CA PHE A 82 -0.10 30.47 -24.25
C PHE A 82 0.59 30.50 -22.88
N GLY A 83 1.93 30.43 -22.83
CA GLY A 83 2.72 30.48 -21.61
C GLY A 83 4.01 29.67 -21.70
N ASP A 84 4.78 29.68 -20.61
CA ASP A 84 5.99 28.86 -20.48
C ASP A 84 5.63 27.41 -20.13
N CYS A 85 6.40 26.46 -20.67
CA CYS A 85 6.26 25.05 -20.31
C CYS A 85 6.72 24.85 -18.85
N PRO A 86 5.84 24.39 -17.94
CA PRO A 86 6.21 24.22 -16.54
C PRO A 86 7.16 23.03 -16.34
N PRO A 87 8.01 23.06 -15.31
CA PRO A 87 8.76 21.88 -14.88
C PRO A 87 7.80 20.79 -14.32
N PRO A 88 8.23 19.51 -14.24
CA PRO A 88 7.34 18.40 -13.89
C PRO A 88 6.57 18.56 -12.57
N TRP A 89 7.16 19.24 -11.59
CA TRP A 89 6.55 19.47 -10.27
C TRP A 89 5.51 20.59 -10.25
N GLU A 90 5.55 21.52 -11.20
CA GLU A 90 4.59 22.62 -11.33
C GLU A 90 3.35 22.23 -12.16
N VAL A 91 3.40 21.05 -12.82
CA VAL A 91 2.21 20.50 -13.47
C VAL A 91 1.15 20.17 -12.41
N SER A 92 0.00 20.83 -12.51
CA SER A 92 -1.13 20.61 -11.61
C SER A 92 -1.66 19.19 -11.74
N LEU A 93 -1.64 18.45 -10.63
CA LEU A 93 -2.22 17.11 -10.52
C LEU A 93 -3.28 17.11 -9.41
N PRO A 94 -4.34 16.31 -9.54
CA PRO A 94 -5.28 16.11 -8.44
C PRO A 94 -4.56 15.45 -7.26
N THR A 95 -4.90 15.86 -6.04
CA THR A 95 -4.36 15.26 -4.82
C THR A 95 -4.63 13.74 -4.84
N PRO A 96 -3.59 12.89 -4.76
CA PRO A 96 -3.78 11.45 -4.77
C PRO A 96 -4.45 10.99 -3.49
N GLN A 97 -5.10 9.82 -3.55
CA GLN A 97 -5.61 9.17 -2.36
C GLN A 97 -4.43 8.79 -1.44
N MET A 98 -4.56 9.06 -0.16
CA MET A 98 -3.51 8.75 0.81
C MET A 98 -3.27 7.23 0.87
N PHE A 99 -2.00 6.83 0.82
CA PHE A 99 -1.54 5.44 0.91
C PHE A 99 -1.96 4.52 -0.25
N THR A 100 -2.20 5.08 -1.44
CA THR A 100 -2.55 4.31 -2.65
C THR A 100 -1.53 4.55 -3.75
N ASP A 101 -0.98 3.47 -4.30
CA ASP A 101 -0.09 3.54 -5.47
C ASP A 101 -0.87 3.99 -6.71
N LYS A 102 -0.31 4.92 -7.48
CA LYS A 102 -0.94 5.47 -8.67
C LYS A 102 0.10 5.83 -9.72
N VAL A 103 -0.23 5.56 -10.98
CA VAL A 103 0.49 6.05 -12.17
C VAL A 103 -0.50 6.84 -13.01
N GLU A 104 -0.11 8.05 -13.42
CA GLU A 104 -0.95 8.93 -14.22
C GLU A 104 -0.10 9.63 -15.29
N THR A 105 -0.64 9.69 -16.51
CA THR A 105 -0.03 10.42 -17.63
C THR A 105 -0.88 11.65 -17.92
N ARG A 106 -0.24 12.82 -18.00
CA ARG A 106 -0.88 14.09 -18.32
C ARG A 106 -0.11 14.81 -19.42
N ARG A 107 -0.83 15.52 -20.28
CA ARG A 107 -0.23 16.43 -21.25
C ARG A 107 0.33 17.63 -20.48
N VAL A 108 1.58 18.00 -20.77
CA VAL A 108 2.20 19.16 -20.15
C VAL A 108 1.62 20.43 -20.79
N PRO A 109 1.14 21.41 -20.00
CA PRO A 109 0.63 22.66 -20.53
C PRO A 109 1.68 23.42 -21.35
N HIS A 110 1.23 24.12 -22.40
CA HIS A 110 2.03 25.01 -23.23
C HIS A 110 3.23 24.34 -23.92
N SER A 111 3.25 23.01 -24.01
CA SER A 111 4.36 22.22 -24.54
C SER A 111 4.09 21.64 -25.93
N SER A 112 2.93 21.93 -26.54
CA SER A 112 2.52 21.34 -27.82
C SER A 112 3.13 22.08 -29.00
N ILE A 113 3.64 21.34 -29.98
CA ILE A 113 4.31 21.88 -31.16
C ILE A 113 3.84 21.08 -32.38
N VAL A 114 3.59 21.77 -33.50
CA VAL A 114 3.35 21.14 -34.81
C VAL A 114 4.62 21.28 -35.63
N LYS A 115 5.05 20.17 -36.24
CA LYS A 115 6.24 20.10 -37.09
C LYS A 115 5.83 19.92 -38.55
#